data_AF-A0ABD1VTJ4-F1
#
_entry.id   AF-A0ABD1VTJ4-F1
#
_cell.length_a   1.000
_cell.length_b   1.000
_cell.length_c   1.000
_cell.angle_alpha   90.00
_cell.angle_beta   90.00
_cell.angle_gamma   90.00
#
_symmetry.space_group_name_H-M   'P 1'
#
loop_
_entity.id
_entity.type
_entity.pdbx_description
1 polymer ?
#
loop_
_entity_poly.entity_id
_entity_poly.type
_entity_poly.pdbx_seq_one_letter_code
_entity_poly.pdbx_strand_id
1 'polypeptide(L)'
;MGWSYPDISLEDLMKLVKAFVDVLILASGYQSTGRHAHWDSHNIKKAFQWAILLQNVFKGLTRLDDHEDSIKEVDAALSELKSSQHFPQGLAHLSSATLSRAMDLILKRLIHTLPLRESNLRAIITAVIEMDFDELQRIDNNCLHVYLERLTRDASINSNLSRPNFLLDDLTFSSPEAAPSGKHENWIDGGFSRCALQEFETRQHAVSSISAVQTGLDILLKTIGQSLCNEPGSIPYGERMHHQTSLITEEPPVESVVWNHWRSRNLSYMLDRRTMRLVSGASLIFSDPKGQWVQILERLNVSAENDDNLFETIELLLLGCITDKWSSLIDHLMSSSCESLTMSKLYHDVHNLSLGRSHELCCNVGLMNSKEKSVLDYLEVFLSSQLNQLWKLSPIVAAVALPCWSQLFKSYLSKLQSQFRGDSSTIRCCSCSTDGKEHRECEVAERIWCIYIIHVGRSHRTCSTNSI
;
A
#
# COMPACT_ATOMS: atom_id res chain seq x y z
N MET A 1 -36.87 18.67 18.48
CA MET A 1 -35.40 18.79 18.58
C MET A 1 -35.01 18.06 19.85
N GLY A 2 -34.16 17.03 19.74
CA GLY A 2 -33.75 16.17 20.85
C GLY A 2 -32.49 16.66 21.56
N TRP A 3 -31.81 17.66 20.98
CA TRP A 3 -30.67 18.33 21.58
C TRP A 3 -31.03 19.05 22.89
N SER A 4 -30.39 18.64 23.98
CA SER A 4 -30.65 19.10 25.34
C SER A 4 -29.37 19.41 26.13
N TYR A 5 -28.27 19.74 25.45
CA TYR A 5 -27.01 20.08 26.12
C TYR A 5 -26.89 21.59 26.40
N PRO A 6 -26.62 22.02 27.66
CA PRO A 6 -26.77 23.42 28.07
C PRO A 6 -25.66 24.35 27.59
N ASP A 7 -24.44 23.84 27.40
CA ASP A 7 -23.26 24.71 27.24
C ASP A 7 -22.89 25.01 25.78
N ILE A 8 -23.39 24.23 24.83
CA ILE A 8 -23.08 24.39 23.40
C ILE A 8 -24.24 23.94 22.51
N SER A 9 -24.47 24.67 21.42
CA SER A 9 -25.43 24.28 20.39
C SER A 9 -24.86 23.11 19.56
N LEU A 10 -25.73 22.26 19.00
CA LEU A 10 -25.29 21.19 18.09
C LEU A 10 -24.50 21.74 16.89
N GLU A 11 -24.92 22.89 16.34
CA GLU A 11 -24.26 23.52 15.20
C GLU A 11 -22.82 23.93 15.54
N ASP A 12 -22.61 24.57 16.70
CA ASP A 12 -21.29 25.02 17.13
C ASP A 12 -20.40 23.85 17.55
N LEU A 13 -20.97 22.81 18.17
CA LEU A 13 -20.26 21.56 18.45
C LEU A 13 -19.75 20.93 17.16
N MET A 14 -20.58 20.88 16.10
CA MET A 14 -20.17 20.33 14.81
C MET A 14 -19.11 21.19 14.11
N LYS A 15 -19.07 22.51 14.32
CA LYS A 15 -17.95 23.36 13.86
C LYS A 15 -16.63 22.98 14.57
N LEU A 16 -16.67 22.75 15.88
CA LEU A 16 -15.50 22.30 16.63
C LEU A 16 -15.02 20.91 16.18
N VAL A 17 -15.95 19.98 15.95
CA VAL A 17 -15.60 18.63 15.45
C VAL A 17 -14.94 18.72 14.07
N LYS A 18 -15.45 19.56 13.15
CA LYS A 18 -14.82 19.77 11.84
C LYS A 18 -13.39 20.30 11.96
N ALA A 19 -13.18 21.33 12.79
CA ALA A 19 -11.84 21.86 13.05
C ALA A 19 -10.90 20.82 13.67
N PHE A 20 -11.42 19.95 14.54
CA PHE A 20 -10.67 18.85 15.12
C PHE A 20 -10.30 17.78 14.10
N VAL A 21 -11.19 17.46 13.16
CA VAL A 21 -10.87 16.58 12.03
C VAL A 21 -9.71 17.14 11.21
N ASP A 22 -9.69 18.45 10.94
CA ASP A 22 -8.57 19.10 10.24
C ASP A 22 -7.25 18.96 11.02
N VAL A 23 -7.30 19.09 12.35
CA VAL A 23 -6.14 18.84 13.23
C VAL A 23 -5.69 17.40 13.16
N LEU A 24 -6.60 16.41 13.15
CA LEU A 24 -6.26 15.00 13.01
C LEU A 24 -5.60 14.68 11.67
N ILE A 25 -6.05 15.35 10.58
CA ILE A 25 -5.43 15.25 9.26
C ILE A 25 -4.01 15.83 9.32
N LEU A 26 -3.82 17.02 9.87
CA LEU A 26 -2.48 17.61 10.02
C LEU A 26 -1.56 16.79 10.93
N ALA A 27 -2.12 16.16 11.96
CA ALA A 27 -1.41 15.28 12.86
C ALA A 27 -0.92 14.01 12.17
N SER A 28 -1.44 13.64 10.98
CA SER A 28 -0.93 12.52 10.18
C SER A 28 0.41 12.83 9.50
N GLY A 29 0.96 14.04 9.68
CA GLY A 29 2.35 14.38 9.37
C GLY A 29 2.57 15.15 8.08
N TYR A 30 1.52 15.42 7.31
CA TYR A 30 1.58 16.13 6.03
C TYR A 30 0.52 17.22 5.93
N GLN A 31 0.88 18.31 5.26
CA GLN A 31 -0.03 19.38 4.87
C GLN A 31 -0.67 19.04 3.52
N SER A 32 -1.75 19.76 3.17
CA SER A 32 -2.42 19.63 1.86
C SER A 32 -1.50 19.87 0.65
N THR A 33 -0.38 20.57 0.85
CA THR A 33 0.65 20.80 -0.18
C THR A 33 1.63 19.63 -0.33
N GLY A 34 1.45 18.53 0.41
CA GLY A 34 2.41 17.41 0.46
C GLY A 34 3.69 17.69 1.26
N ARG A 35 3.82 18.90 1.83
CA ARG A 35 4.94 19.23 2.73
C ARG A 35 4.70 18.62 4.10
N HIS A 36 5.78 18.35 4.82
CA HIS A 36 5.67 17.88 6.19
C HIS A 36 4.97 18.90 7.08
N ALA A 37 3.98 18.45 7.85
CA ALA A 37 3.41 19.25 8.92
C ALA A 37 4.48 19.53 9.97
N HIS A 38 4.54 20.78 10.45
CA HIS A 38 5.41 21.17 11.53
C HIS A 38 4.62 21.14 12.85
N TRP A 39 5.14 20.38 13.81
CA TRP A 39 4.58 20.24 15.15
C TRP A 39 5.69 20.54 16.15
N ASP A 40 5.58 21.67 16.84
CA ASP A 40 6.39 21.99 18.02
C ASP A 40 5.61 21.62 19.30
N SER A 41 6.29 21.64 20.46
CA SER A 41 5.64 21.26 21.71
C SER A 41 4.45 22.15 22.04
N HIS A 42 4.53 23.45 21.72
CA HIS A 42 3.46 24.42 21.98
C HIS A 42 2.17 24.10 21.20
N ASN A 43 2.28 23.84 19.91
CA ASN A 43 1.12 23.51 19.07
C ASN A 43 0.56 22.14 19.40
N ILE A 44 1.40 21.17 19.80
CA ILE A 44 0.94 19.87 20.31
C ILE A 44 0.13 20.07 21.60
N LYS A 45 0.61 20.87 22.57
CA LYS A 45 -0.15 21.18 23.79
C LYS A 45 -1.50 21.83 23.50
N LYS A 46 -1.56 22.78 22.56
CA LYS A 46 -2.84 23.36 22.13
C LYS A 46 -3.78 22.31 21.54
N ALA A 47 -3.25 21.40 20.74
CA ALA A 47 -4.02 20.30 20.17
C ALA A 47 -4.56 19.38 21.29
N PHE A 48 -3.75 19.07 22.31
CA PHE A 48 -4.19 18.33 23.49
C PHE A 48 -5.28 19.07 24.27
N GLN A 49 -5.14 20.37 24.52
CA GLN A 49 -6.16 21.17 25.18
C GLN A 49 -7.50 21.16 24.43
N TRP A 50 -7.45 21.22 23.10
CA TRP A 50 -8.63 21.08 22.24
C TRP A 50 -9.25 19.68 22.31
N ALA A 51 -8.43 18.63 22.29
CA ALA A 51 -8.89 17.26 22.49
C ALA A 51 -9.58 17.08 23.85
N ILE A 52 -9.01 17.61 24.92
CA ILE A 52 -9.58 17.54 26.28
C ILE A 52 -10.94 18.22 26.33
N LEU A 53 -11.07 19.40 25.71
CA LEU A 53 -12.33 20.12 25.63
C LEU A 53 -13.43 19.26 24.98
N LEU A 54 -13.16 18.70 23.80
CA LEU A 54 -14.10 17.81 23.12
C LEU A 54 -14.40 16.58 23.96
N GLN A 55 -13.35 15.93 24.47
CA GLN A 55 -13.49 14.73 25.30
C GLN A 55 -14.38 14.97 26.53
N ASN A 56 -14.27 16.14 27.19
CA ASN A 56 -15.11 16.50 28.32
C ASN A 56 -16.57 16.71 27.91
N VAL A 57 -16.83 17.38 26.78
CA VAL A 57 -18.19 17.56 26.25
C VAL A 57 -18.83 16.20 25.95
N PHE A 58 -18.12 15.34 25.21
CA PHE A 58 -18.63 14.02 24.83
C PHE A 58 -18.80 13.07 26.03
N LYS A 59 -17.88 13.08 27.01
CA LYS A 59 -18.06 12.32 28.26
C LYS A 59 -19.23 12.86 29.09
N GLY A 60 -19.47 14.17 29.08
CA GLY A 60 -20.63 14.77 29.73
C GLY A 60 -21.94 14.27 29.13
N LEU A 61 -22.01 14.20 27.80
CA LEU A 61 -23.16 13.64 27.07
C LEU A 61 -23.42 12.16 27.42
N THR A 62 -22.37 11.34 27.57
CA THR A 62 -22.53 9.89 27.85
C THR A 62 -22.87 9.56 29.30
N ARG A 63 -22.65 10.47 30.26
CA ARG A 63 -22.79 10.18 31.70
C ARG A 63 -24.17 10.50 32.27
N LEU A 64 -24.98 11.27 31.57
CA LEU A 64 -26.30 11.68 32.01
C LEU A 64 -27.33 10.92 31.18
N ASP A 65 -28.12 10.06 31.83
CA ASP A 65 -29.19 9.29 31.19
C ASP A 65 -30.19 10.19 30.43
N ASP A 66 -30.27 11.47 30.80
CA ASP A 66 -31.13 12.49 30.17
C ASP A 66 -30.66 12.97 28.77
N HIS A 67 -29.50 12.51 28.27
CA HIS A 67 -28.91 12.97 27.00
C HIS A 67 -28.84 11.89 25.90
N GLU A 68 -29.52 10.75 26.05
CA GLU A 68 -29.51 9.68 25.03
C GLU A 68 -29.96 10.19 23.65
N ASP A 69 -31.00 11.03 23.61
CA ASP A 69 -31.49 11.64 22.36
C ASP A 69 -30.47 12.61 21.75
N SER A 70 -29.69 13.32 22.59
CA SER A 70 -28.61 14.21 22.13
C SER A 70 -27.43 13.43 21.54
N ILE A 71 -27.08 12.27 22.10
CA ILE A 71 -26.05 11.37 21.53
C ILE A 71 -26.50 10.88 20.15
N LYS A 72 -27.75 10.42 20.02
CA LYS A 72 -28.31 9.97 18.74
C LYS A 72 -28.31 11.09 17.71
N GLU A 73 -28.65 12.31 18.10
CA GLU A 73 -28.63 13.48 17.21
C GLU A 73 -27.20 13.83 16.75
N VAL A 74 -26.21 13.75 17.64
CA VAL A 74 -24.80 13.98 17.28
C VAL A 74 -24.27 12.87 16.36
N ASP A 75 -24.54 11.60 16.65
CA ASP A 75 -24.08 10.50 15.81
C ASP A 75 -24.76 10.52 14.43
N ALA A 76 -26.00 11.01 14.33
CA ALA A 76 -26.64 11.29 13.05
C ALA A 76 -25.92 12.42 12.29
N ALA A 77 -25.60 13.54 12.94
CA ALA A 77 -24.86 14.65 12.34
C ALA A 77 -23.42 14.25 11.92
N LEU A 78 -22.75 13.41 12.71
CA LEU A 78 -21.46 12.82 12.36
C LEU A 78 -21.59 11.89 11.14
N SER A 79 -22.69 11.14 11.03
CA SER A 79 -22.96 10.28 9.88
C SER A 79 -23.19 11.10 8.60
N GLU A 80 -23.87 12.23 8.70
CA GLU A 80 -23.99 13.19 7.60
C GLU A 80 -22.63 13.76 7.20
N LEU A 81 -21.80 14.17 8.17
CA LEU A 81 -20.43 14.67 7.91
C LEU A 81 -19.58 13.63 7.17
N LYS A 82 -19.63 12.37 7.62
CA LYS A 82 -18.91 11.23 7.03
C LYS A 82 -19.40 10.88 5.63
N SER A 83 -20.66 11.17 5.31
CA SER A 83 -21.23 10.90 3.97
C SER A 83 -20.66 11.82 2.87
N SER A 84 -19.95 12.89 3.25
CA SER A 84 -19.33 13.78 2.28
C SER A 84 -18.18 13.11 1.53
N GLN A 85 -18.14 13.30 0.21
CA GLN A 85 -17.12 12.69 -0.68
C GLN A 85 -15.67 13.05 -0.34
N HIS A 86 -15.47 14.13 0.42
CA HIS A 86 -14.16 14.65 0.82
C HIS A 86 -13.79 14.25 2.25
N PHE A 87 -14.63 13.51 2.96
CA PHE A 87 -14.33 13.06 4.31
C PHE A 87 -13.21 12.01 4.28
N PRO A 88 -12.17 12.12 5.12
CA PRO A 88 -11.08 11.14 5.11
C PRO A 88 -11.56 9.74 5.51
N GLN A 89 -11.37 8.76 4.62
CA GLN A 89 -11.75 7.37 4.88
C GLN A 89 -11.07 6.79 6.13
N GLY A 90 -9.86 7.25 6.44
CA GLY A 90 -9.13 6.89 7.67
C GLY A 90 -9.80 7.34 8.97
N LEU A 91 -10.85 8.15 8.89
CA LEU A 91 -11.68 8.63 10.00
C LEU A 91 -13.14 8.16 9.88
N ALA A 92 -13.46 7.22 8.99
CA ALA A 92 -14.84 6.77 8.75
C ALA A 92 -15.55 6.17 9.99
N HIS A 93 -14.78 5.76 11.00
CA HIS A 93 -15.30 5.24 12.28
C HIS A 93 -15.57 6.35 13.31
N LEU A 94 -15.47 7.63 12.94
CA LEU A 94 -15.74 8.74 13.86
C LEU A 94 -17.19 8.69 14.37
N SER A 95 -17.32 8.72 15.69
CA SER A 95 -18.56 8.69 16.47
C SER A 95 -18.39 9.46 17.77
N SER A 96 -19.49 9.72 18.46
CA SER A 96 -19.52 10.25 19.83
C SER A 96 -18.59 9.47 20.77
N ALA A 97 -18.63 8.13 20.70
CA ALA A 97 -17.77 7.24 21.48
C ALA A 97 -16.29 7.45 21.17
N THR A 98 -15.90 7.60 19.90
CA THR A 98 -14.49 7.87 19.56
C THR A 98 -14.04 9.27 20.00
N LEU A 99 -14.92 10.27 19.92
CA LEU A 99 -14.64 11.65 20.34
C LEU A 99 -14.55 11.79 21.86
N SER A 100 -15.20 10.89 22.63
CA SER A 100 -14.97 10.74 24.06
C SER A 100 -13.52 10.29 24.41
N ARG A 101 -12.74 9.92 23.39
CA ARG A 101 -11.31 9.57 23.46
C ARG A 101 -10.46 10.44 22.51
N ALA A 102 -10.86 11.70 22.30
CA ALA A 102 -10.19 12.64 21.40
C ALA A 102 -8.68 12.79 21.66
N MET A 103 -8.24 12.73 22.93
CA MET A 103 -6.82 12.79 23.27
C MET A 103 -6.02 11.61 22.71
N ASP A 104 -6.53 10.38 22.87
CA ASP A 104 -5.94 9.17 22.30
C ASP A 104 -5.85 9.27 20.77
N LEU A 105 -6.87 9.85 20.11
CA LEU A 105 -6.87 10.04 18.66
C LEU A 105 -5.74 10.96 18.20
N ILE A 106 -5.50 12.09 18.88
CA ILE A 106 -4.39 12.98 18.54
C ILE A 106 -3.04 12.29 18.78
N LEU A 107 -2.85 11.67 19.95
CA LEU A 107 -1.60 10.99 20.30
C LEU A 107 -1.27 9.91 19.27
N LYS A 108 -2.25 9.05 18.96
CA LYS A 108 -2.14 8.03 17.92
C LYS A 108 -1.71 8.62 16.59
N ARG A 109 -2.34 9.71 16.12
CA ARG A 109 -1.99 10.33 14.83
C ARG A 109 -0.57 10.90 14.83
N LEU A 110 -0.20 11.66 15.86
CA LEU A 110 1.14 12.26 15.99
C LEU A 110 2.25 11.20 16.06
N ILE A 111 2.03 10.16 16.87
CA ILE A 111 3.01 9.08 17.08
C ILE A 111 3.10 8.18 15.85
N HIS A 112 1.99 7.84 15.21
CA HIS A 112 1.97 6.95 14.04
C HIS A 112 2.33 7.62 12.70
N THR A 113 2.80 8.88 12.71
CA THR A 113 3.31 9.53 11.50
C THR A 113 4.48 8.77 10.86
N LEU A 114 4.55 8.78 9.53
CA LEU A 114 5.57 8.07 8.74
C LEU A 114 6.22 9.04 7.75
N PRO A 115 7.52 9.37 7.90
CA PRO A 115 8.41 9.00 9.02
C PRO A 115 8.11 9.80 10.30
N LEU A 116 8.28 9.17 11.47
CA LEU A 116 8.31 9.90 12.75
C LEU A 116 9.70 10.53 12.89
N ARG A 117 9.78 11.83 12.65
CA ARG A 117 11.04 12.57 12.73
C ARG A 117 11.47 12.78 14.18
N GLU A 118 12.77 12.87 14.41
CA GLU A 118 13.32 13.14 15.75
C GLU A 118 12.78 14.44 16.34
N SER A 119 12.64 15.50 15.54
CA SER A 119 12.06 16.78 15.97
C SER A 119 10.61 16.63 16.44
N ASN A 120 9.80 15.86 15.70
CA ASN A 120 8.41 15.58 16.07
C ASN A 120 8.35 14.73 17.35
N LEU A 121 9.18 13.69 17.45
CA LEU A 121 9.28 12.84 18.64
C LEU A 121 9.62 13.66 19.89
N ARG A 122 10.64 14.52 19.78
CA ARG A 122 11.06 15.43 20.85
C ARG A 122 9.92 16.36 21.25
N ALA A 123 9.24 16.97 20.27
CA ALA A 123 8.11 17.86 20.53
C ALA A 123 6.94 17.13 21.23
N ILE A 124 6.62 15.90 20.82
CA ILE A 124 5.58 15.07 21.45
C ILE A 124 5.95 14.77 22.90
N ILE A 125 7.16 14.25 23.15
CA ILE A 125 7.61 13.91 24.51
C ILE A 125 7.60 15.15 25.40
N THR A 126 8.13 16.29 24.93
CA THR A 126 8.12 17.54 25.67
C THR A 126 6.70 17.98 26.00
N ALA A 127 5.79 17.99 25.02
CA ALA A 127 4.41 18.40 25.24
C ALA A 127 3.67 17.49 26.23
N VAL A 128 3.86 16.18 26.13
CA VAL A 128 3.26 15.18 27.03
C VAL A 128 3.71 15.40 28.47
N ILE A 129 5.03 15.54 28.69
CA ILE A 129 5.59 15.82 30.02
C ILE A 129 5.05 17.14 30.55
N GLU A 130 5.10 18.21 29.75
CA GLU A 130 4.62 19.53 30.17
C GLU A 130 3.13 19.51 30.55
N MET A 131 2.27 18.79 29.81
CA MET A 131 0.86 18.65 30.15
C MET A 131 0.63 17.92 31.48
N ASP A 132 1.37 16.84 31.73
CA ASP A 132 1.31 16.12 33.01
C ASP A 132 1.81 17.00 34.18
N PHE A 133 2.86 17.80 33.96
CA PHE A 133 3.36 18.73 34.97
C PHE A 133 2.39 19.88 35.24
N ASP A 134 1.80 20.47 34.20
CA ASP A 134 0.78 21.53 34.33
C ASP A 134 -0.44 21.03 35.12
N GLU A 135 -0.77 19.74 35.01
CA GLU A 135 -1.82 19.10 35.80
C GLU A 135 -1.39 18.86 37.26
N LEU A 136 -0.20 18.30 37.47
CA LEU A 136 0.31 17.99 38.81
C LEU A 136 0.57 19.25 39.65
N GLN A 137 1.02 20.34 39.04
CA GLN A 137 1.20 21.64 39.70
C GLN A 137 -0.08 22.21 40.29
N ARG A 138 -1.25 21.80 39.78
CA ARG A 138 -2.55 22.23 40.34
C ARG A 138 -2.94 21.45 41.60
N ILE A 139 -2.27 20.33 41.88
CA ILE A 139 -2.66 19.36 42.92
C ILE A 139 -1.63 19.33 44.06
N ASP A 140 -0.33 19.35 43.75
CA ASP A 140 0.74 19.15 44.74
C ASP A 140 1.98 20.00 44.41
N ASN A 141 2.68 20.49 45.43
CA ASN A 141 3.93 21.24 45.32
C ASN A 141 5.14 20.34 44.98
N ASN A 142 5.07 19.03 45.20
CA ASN A 142 6.15 18.08 44.87
C ASN A 142 5.88 17.29 43.57
N CYS A 143 5.57 18.00 42.49
CA CYS A 143 5.10 17.42 41.22
C CYS A 143 6.08 16.39 40.62
N LEU A 144 7.39 16.62 40.74
CA LEU A 144 8.41 15.79 40.09
C LEU A 144 8.49 14.39 40.71
N HIS A 145 8.42 14.29 42.04
CA HIS A 145 8.41 12.98 42.71
C HIS A 145 7.15 12.18 42.35
N VAL A 146 5.98 12.82 42.42
CA VAL A 146 4.70 12.19 42.07
C VAL A 146 4.67 11.73 40.61
N TYR A 147 5.21 12.55 39.70
CA TYR A 147 5.32 12.21 38.29
C TYR A 147 6.20 10.98 38.05
N LEU A 148 7.39 10.94 38.66
CA LEU A 148 8.31 9.79 38.53
C LEU A 148 7.74 8.51 39.12
N GLU A 149 7.04 8.60 40.26
CA GLU A 149 6.36 7.45 40.87
C GLU A 149 5.26 6.91 39.94
N ARG A 150 4.46 7.79 39.33
CA ARG A 150 3.44 7.43 38.35
C ARG A 150 4.03 6.72 37.14
N LEU A 151 5.08 7.28 36.54
CA LEU A 151 5.78 6.66 35.41
C LEU A 151 6.32 5.27 35.73
N THR A 152 6.91 5.10 36.93
CA THR A 152 7.47 3.81 37.36
C THR A 152 6.37 2.76 37.53
N ARG A 153 5.21 3.18 38.04
CA ARG A 153 4.02 2.32 38.18
C ARG A 153 3.47 1.90 36.82
N ASP A 154 3.34 2.84 35.89
CA ASP A 154 2.80 2.59 34.55
C ASP A 154 3.71 1.66 33.74
N ALA A 155 5.04 1.82 33.86
CA ALA A 155 6.01 0.91 33.23
C ALA A 155 5.89 -0.55 33.77
N SER A 156 5.62 -0.72 35.07
CA SER A 156 5.40 -2.02 35.68
C SER A 156 4.11 -2.69 35.22
N ILE A 157 3.02 -1.93 35.11
CA ILE A 157 1.71 -2.44 34.66
C ILE A 157 1.78 -2.89 33.19
N ASN A 158 2.40 -2.10 32.31
CA ASN A 158 2.48 -2.42 30.88
C ASN A 158 3.32 -3.68 30.59
N SER A 159 4.35 -3.97 31.40
CA SER A 159 5.14 -5.19 31.25
C SER A 159 4.31 -6.48 31.37
N ASN A 160 3.17 -6.44 32.08
CA ASN A 160 2.27 -7.58 32.28
C ASN A 160 1.19 -7.73 31.20
N LEU A 161 0.96 -6.71 30.37
CA LEU A 161 -0.05 -6.69 29.29
C LEU A 161 0.51 -7.06 27.91
N SER A 162 1.63 -7.79 27.86
CA SER A 162 2.29 -8.26 26.64
C SER A 162 1.49 -9.35 25.86
N ARG A 163 0.22 -9.10 25.54
CA ARG A 163 -0.56 -9.90 24.59
C ARG A 163 -1.51 -9.00 23.79
N PRO A 164 -1.15 -8.60 22.56
CA PRO A 164 -2.03 -7.79 21.74
C PRO A 164 -3.02 -8.68 21.01
N ASN A 165 -4.31 -8.54 21.32
CA ASN A 165 -5.39 -8.91 20.40
C ASN A 165 -5.34 -7.90 19.25
N PHE A 166 -4.64 -8.27 18.18
CA PHE A 166 -4.85 -7.67 16.88
C PHE A 166 -6.20 -8.16 16.36
N LEU A 167 -7.18 -7.26 16.36
CA LEU A 167 -8.13 -7.00 15.28
C LEU A 167 -9.20 -6.04 15.81
N LEU A 168 -9.64 -5.17 14.92
CA LEU A 168 -10.79 -4.32 15.08
C LEU A 168 -12.03 -5.23 15.13
N ASP A 169 -12.41 -5.71 16.32
CA ASP A 169 -13.78 -6.16 16.64
C ASP A 169 -13.92 -6.31 18.17
N ASP A 170 -15.04 -5.79 18.68
CA ASP A 170 -15.56 -5.89 20.05
C ASP A 170 -14.66 -5.44 21.21
N LEU A 171 -14.71 -4.14 21.51
CA LEU A 171 -14.54 -3.64 22.88
C LEU A 171 -15.91 -3.60 23.59
N THR A 172 -16.59 -4.74 23.71
CA THR A 172 -17.55 -4.96 24.80
C THR A 172 -16.75 -5.29 26.06
N PHE A 173 -16.22 -4.26 26.71
CA PHE A 173 -15.65 -4.40 28.05
C PHE A 173 -16.77 -4.18 29.08
N SER A 174 -17.12 -5.26 29.76
CA SER A 174 -18.06 -5.33 30.87
C SER A 174 -17.69 -4.38 32.00
N SER A 175 -18.70 -3.61 32.43
CA SER A 175 -18.72 -2.73 33.61
C SER A 175 -18.31 -3.48 34.88
N PRO A 176 -17.41 -2.93 35.73
CA PRO A 176 -17.43 -3.23 37.15
C PRO A 176 -18.41 -2.28 37.84
N GLU A 177 -19.60 -2.77 38.16
CA GLU A 177 -20.45 -2.17 39.19
C GLU A 177 -19.68 -2.16 40.52
N ALA A 178 -19.29 -0.98 40.99
CA ALA A 178 -18.99 -0.72 42.39
C ALA A 178 -19.54 0.65 42.76
N ALA A 179 -20.38 0.67 43.80
CA ALA A 179 -21.14 1.83 44.27
C ALA A 179 -20.26 3.02 44.70
N PRO A 180 -20.78 4.27 44.64
CA PRO A 180 -19.98 5.47 44.79
C PRO A 180 -19.72 5.79 46.26
N SER A 181 -18.45 5.76 46.67
CA SER A 181 -18.03 6.41 47.92
C SER A 181 -17.64 7.85 47.56
N GLY A 182 -18.38 8.82 48.10
CA GLY A 182 -18.25 10.23 47.77
C GLY A 182 -16.87 10.82 48.10
N LYS A 183 -15.96 10.80 47.12
CA LYS A 183 -14.77 11.65 47.02
C LYS A 183 -14.38 11.79 45.55
N HIS A 184 -14.90 12.80 44.85
CA HIS A 184 -14.37 13.33 43.57
C HIS A 184 -13.63 12.33 42.66
N GLU A 185 -14.25 11.18 42.37
CA GLU A 185 -13.75 10.26 41.35
C GLU A 185 -14.20 10.80 40.01
N ASN A 186 -13.30 11.47 39.28
CA ASN A 186 -13.35 11.61 37.81
C ASN A 186 -12.22 12.50 37.30
N TRP A 187 -11.02 11.96 37.07
CA TRP A 187 -10.19 12.37 35.94
C TRP A 187 -9.02 11.40 35.70
N ILE A 188 -8.91 10.97 34.43
CA ILE A 188 -7.84 10.19 33.78
C ILE A 188 -7.16 9.11 34.64
N ASP A 189 -7.60 7.86 34.52
CA ASP A 189 -6.89 6.67 35.04
C ASP A 189 -5.59 6.37 34.24
N GLY A 190 -4.73 7.37 34.08
CA GLY A 190 -3.45 7.31 33.37
C GLY A 190 -3.14 8.58 32.59
N GLY A 191 -2.33 9.49 33.15
CA GLY A 191 -1.99 10.80 32.56
C GLY A 191 -1.44 10.74 31.12
N PHE A 192 -1.13 11.91 30.52
CA PHE A 192 -0.70 12.01 29.12
C PHE A 192 0.46 11.06 28.79
N SER A 193 1.39 10.89 29.73
CA SER A 193 2.52 9.98 29.59
C SER A 193 2.12 8.52 29.46
N ARG A 194 1.09 8.06 30.19
CA ARG A 194 0.62 6.68 30.07
C ARG A 194 0.01 6.42 28.69
N CYS A 195 -0.84 7.33 28.22
CA CYS A 195 -1.41 7.25 26.87
C CYS A 195 -0.31 7.28 25.79
N ALA A 196 0.67 8.17 25.93
CA ALA A 196 1.79 8.26 24.98
C ALA A 196 2.65 7.00 24.98
N LEU A 197 2.96 6.43 26.15
CA LEU A 197 3.72 5.19 26.28
C LEU A 197 3.02 4.02 25.57
N GLN A 198 1.71 3.87 25.76
CA GLN A 198 0.93 2.83 25.09
C GLN A 198 0.96 2.96 23.56
N GLU A 199 0.85 4.18 23.03
CA GLU A 199 0.93 4.43 21.58
C GLU A 199 2.37 4.23 21.05
N PHE A 200 3.40 4.58 21.82
CA PHE A 200 4.80 4.28 21.46
C PHE A 200 5.07 2.78 21.42
N GLU A 201 4.58 2.00 22.39
CA GLU A 201 4.67 0.55 22.40
C GLU A 201 3.95 -0.05 21.17
N THR A 202 2.73 0.41 20.89
CA THR A 202 1.95 -0.01 19.71
C THR A 202 2.71 0.26 18.42
N ARG A 203 3.30 1.45 18.27
CA ARG A 203 4.16 1.78 17.13
C ARG A 203 5.39 0.88 17.07
N GLN A 204 6.07 0.67 18.19
CA GLN A 204 7.28 -0.14 18.25
C GLN A 204 7.02 -1.59 17.83
N HIS A 205 5.90 -2.17 18.25
CA HIS A 205 5.47 -3.48 17.79
C HIS A 205 5.25 -3.50 16.28
N ALA A 206 4.51 -2.54 15.73
CA ALA A 206 4.28 -2.46 14.28
C ALA A 206 5.59 -2.30 13.48
N VAL A 207 6.50 -1.43 13.94
CA VAL A 207 7.82 -1.24 13.31
C VAL A 207 8.67 -2.51 13.38
N SER A 208 8.64 -3.21 14.51
CA SER A 208 9.38 -4.47 14.69
C SER A 208 8.84 -5.57 13.76
N SER A 209 7.52 -5.69 13.63
CA SER A 209 6.89 -6.62 12.68
C SER A 209 7.25 -6.31 11.24
N ILE A 210 7.19 -5.03 10.83
CA ILE A 210 7.61 -4.60 9.49
C ILE A 210 9.09 -4.92 9.25
N SER A 211 9.95 -4.68 10.24
CA SER A 211 11.37 -5.01 10.15
C SER A 211 11.60 -6.51 10.00
N ALA A 212 10.85 -7.36 10.72
CA ALA A 212 10.97 -8.82 10.60
C ALA A 212 10.55 -9.31 9.21
N VAL A 213 9.44 -8.79 8.68
CA VAL A 213 8.98 -9.09 7.30
C VAL A 213 10.01 -8.63 6.28
N GLN A 214 10.57 -7.44 6.44
CA GLN A 214 11.62 -6.89 5.57
C GLN A 214 12.88 -7.77 5.57
N THR A 215 13.31 -8.26 6.73
CA THR A 215 14.43 -9.21 6.82
C THR A 215 14.11 -10.52 6.12
N GLY A 216 12.90 -11.06 6.30
CA GLY A 216 12.46 -12.27 5.60
C GLY A 216 12.46 -12.10 4.08
N LEU A 217 12.01 -10.93 3.60
CA LEU A 217 12.01 -10.58 2.19
C LEU A 217 13.43 -10.49 1.61
N ASP A 218 14.39 -9.91 2.35
CA ASP A 218 15.79 -9.86 1.91
C ASP A 218 16.40 -11.26 1.79
N ILE A 219 16.09 -12.16 2.72
CA ILE A 219 16.54 -13.56 2.67
C ILE A 219 15.97 -14.25 1.43
N LEU A 220 14.69 -14.03 1.14
CA LEU A 220 14.02 -14.60 -0.02
C LEU A 220 14.61 -14.05 -1.33
N LEU A 221 14.81 -12.73 -1.43
CA LEU A 221 15.46 -12.09 -2.56
C LEU A 221 16.89 -12.59 -2.77
N LYS A 222 17.66 -12.76 -1.69
CA LYS A 222 19.00 -13.34 -1.75
C LYS A 222 18.96 -14.79 -2.25
N THR A 223 17.96 -15.57 -1.87
CA THR A 223 17.79 -16.96 -2.32
C THR A 223 17.43 -17.02 -3.81
N ILE A 224 16.51 -16.17 -4.27
CA ILE A 224 16.18 -15.99 -5.69
C ILE A 224 17.42 -15.56 -6.47
N GLY A 225 18.21 -14.63 -5.92
CA GLY A 225 19.48 -14.19 -6.48
C GLY A 225 20.54 -15.30 -6.53
N GLN A 226 20.63 -16.15 -5.50
CA GLN A 226 21.60 -17.26 -5.46
C GLN A 226 21.21 -18.41 -6.41
N SER A 227 19.92 -18.59 -6.70
CA SER A 227 19.48 -19.51 -7.77
C SER A 227 19.98 -19.10 -9.16
N LEU A 228 20.38 -17.83 -9.35
CA LEU A 228 21.06 -17.36 -10.57
C LEU A 228 22.50 -17.89 -10.68
N CYS A 229 23.13 -18.25 -9.55
CA CYS A 229 24.56 -18.59 -9.48
C CYS A 229 24.82 -20.09 -9.24
N ASN A 230 23.85 -20.82 -8.70
CA ASN A 230 24.02 -22.21 -8.24
C ASN A 230 22.98 -23.14 -8.89
N GLU A 231 23.02 -23.34 -10.20
CA GLU A 231 22.70 -24.67 -10.73
C GLU A 231 24.03 -25.41 -10.92
N PRO A 232 24.24 -26.56 -10.24
CA PRO A 232 25.34 -27.46 -10.58
C PRO A 232 25.20 -27.78 -12.05
N GLY A 233 26.32 -27.69 -12.76
CA GLY A 233 26.39 -27.84 -14.20
C GLY A 233 25.46 -28.92 -14.74
N SER A 234 24.84 -28.58 -15.86
CA SER A 234 24.74 -29.49 -17.00
C SER A 234 25.56 -30.75 -16.78
N ILE A 235 24.89 -31.89 -16.63
CA ILE A 235 25.49 -33.21 -16.87
C ILE A 235 26.42 -33.02 -18.07
N PRO A 236 27.72 -33.35 -17.97
CA PRO A 236 28.66 -33.04 -19.03
C PRO A 236 28.13 -33.66 -20.32
N TYR A 237 27.87 -32.80 -21.30
CA TYR A 237 27.62 -33.18 -22.68
C TYR A 237 28.87 -33.91 -23.17
N GLY A 238 28.89 -35.20 -22.93
CA GLY A 238 30.03 -36.06 -23.16
C GLY A 238 29.63 -37.52 -23.26
N GLU A 239 28.40 -37.83 -23.70
CA GLU A 239 28.01 -39.18 -24.15
C GLU A 239 26.64 -39.19 -24.83
N ARG A 240 26.52 -38.44 -25.94
CA ARG A 240 25.53 -38.78 -26.96
C ARG A 240 25.99 -38.35 -28.36
N MET A 241 27.21 -38.75 -28.72
CA MET A 241 27.51 -39.00 -30.13
C MET A 241 27.39 -40.48 -30.36
N HIS A 242 26.33 -40.87 -31.07
CA HIS A 242 26.41 -41.68 -32.28
C HIS A 242 25.00 -42.13 -32.64
N HIS A 243 24.30 -41.34 -33.45
CA HIS A 243 23.87 -41.71 -34.80
C HIS A 243 22.86 -40.71 -35.38
N GLN A 244 23.03 -40.50 -36.69
CA GLN A 244 22.11 -39.89 -37.67
C GLN A 244 22.17 -38.36 -37.86
N THR A 245 23.09 -38.02 -38.76
CA THR A 245 22.94 -37.10 -39.89
C THR A 245 21.49 -36.78 -40.28
N SER A 246 21.03 -35.55 -40.02
CA SER A 246 20.08 -34.85 -40.89
C SER A 246 20.31 -33.34 -40.80
N LEU A 247 20.45 -32.72 -41.97
CA LEU A 247 20.53 -31.28 -42.18
C LEU A 247 19.13 -30.68 -42.03
N ILE A 248 18.76 -30.30 -40.81
CA ILE A 248 17.78 -29.23 -40.55
C ILE A 248 18.36 -28.41 -39.42
N THR A 249 18.61 -27.12 -39.66
CA THR A 249 19.03 -26.18 -38.63
C THR A 249 17.84 -25.90 -37.71
N GLU A 250 17.52 -26.84 -36.82
CA GLU A 250 16.51 -26.64 -35.78
C GLU A 250 17.05 -25.66 -34.74
N GLU A 251 16.30 -24.60 -34.48
CA GLU A 251 16.61 -23.64 -33.42
C GLU A 251 16.61 -24.38 -32.07
N PRO A 252 17.68 -24.27 -31.25
CA PRO A 252 17.70 -24.94 -29.96
C PRO A 252 16.64 -24.34 -29.01
N PRO A 253 16.07 -25.15 -28.11
CA PRO A 253 15.13 -24.65 -27.10
C PRO A 253 15.82 -23.66 -26.15
N VAL A 254 15.02 -22.79 -25.54
CA VAL A 254 15.49 -21.91 -24.46
C VAL A 254 16.06 -22.75 -23.33
N GLU A 255 17.29 -22.44 -22.94
CA GLU A 255 17.99 -23.16 -21.88
C GLU A 255 17.29 -22.91 -20.52
N SER A 256 17.24 -23.94 -19.67
CA SER A 256 16.66 -23.83 -18.32
C SER A 256 17.29 -22.71 -17.51
N VAL A 257 18.60 -22.48 -17.68
CA VAL A 257 19.34 -21.41 -17.02
C VAL A 257 18.80 -20.03 -17.43
N VAL A 258 18.55 -19.82 -18.73
CA VAL A 258 17.99 -18.56 -19.26
C VAL A 258 16.56 -18.35 -18.78
N TRP A 259 15.74 -19.40 -18.78
CA TRP A 259 14.39 -19.36 -18.25
C TRP A 259 14.36 -18.98 -16.76
N ASN A 260 15.20 -19.63 -15.97
CA ASN A 260 15.34 -19.36 -14.54
C ASN A 260 15.88 -17.94 -14.29
N HIS A 261 16.77 -17.45 -15.15
CA HIS A 261 17.28 -16.08 -15.09
C HIS A 261 16.17 -15.05 -15.28
N TRP A 262 15.36 -15.16 -16.35
CA TRP A 262 14.22 -14.27 -16.57
C TRP A 262 13.22 -14.34 -15.42
N ARG A 263 12.88 -15.55 -14.97
CA ARG A 263 11.96 -15.74 -13.83
C ARG A 263 12.47 -15.05 -12.57
N SER A 264 13.73 -15.29 -12.21
CA SER A 264 14.37 -14.71 -11.02
C SER A 264 14.41 -13.19 -11.09
N ARG A 265 14.85 -12.61 -12.22
CA ARG A 265 14.91 -11.15 -12.43
C ARG A 265 13.54 -10.48 -12.30
N ASN A 266 12.49 -11.06 -12.85
CA ASN A 266 11.14 -10.52 -12.75
C ASN A 266 10.54 -10.69 -11.35
N LEU A 267 10.81 -11.81 -10.67
CA LEU A 267 10.45 -12.00 -9.26
C LEU A 267 11.17 -11.02 -8.35
N SER A 268 12.46 -10.75 -8.59
CA SER A 268 13.22 -9.75 -7.82
C SER A 268 12.59 -8.37 -7.93
N TYR A 269 12.10 -7.97 -9.12
CA TYR A 269 11.37 -6.72 -9.28
C TYR A 269 10.05 -6.72 -8.48
N MET A 270 9.26 -7.79 -8.56
CA MET A 270 7.98 -7.87 -7.84
C MET A 270 8.14 -7.96 -6.32
N LEU A 271 9.22 -8.57 -5.86
CA LEU A 271 9.51 -8.71 -4.43
C LEU A 271 10.38 -7.58 -3.89
N ASP A 272 10.71 -6.59 -4.72
CA ASP A 272 11.46 -5.43 -4.27
C ASP A 272 10.62 -4.56 -3.32
N ARG A 273 11.29 -4.02 -2.29
CA ARG A 273 10.65 -3.22 -1.24
C ARG A 273 10.00 -1.95 -1.80
N ARG A 274 10.61 -1.30 -2.81
CA ARG A 274 10.03 -0.12 -3.46
C ARG A 274 8.78 -0.52 -4.23
N THR A 275 8.86 -1.59 -5.03
CA THR A 275 7.71 -2.06 -5.83
C THR A 275 6.52 -2.45 -4.94
N MET A 276 6.74 -3.19 -3.86
CA MET A 276 5.65 -3.55 -2.92
C MET A 276 4.99 -2.32 -2.28
N ARG A 277 5.79 -1.29 -1.94
CA ARG A 277 5.26 0.00 -1.45
C ARG A 277 4.45 0.73 -2.52
N LEU A 278 4.89 0.71 -3.77
CA LEU A 278 4.16 1.30 -4.89
C LEU A 278 2.83 0.58 -5.14
N VAL A 279 2.80 -0.76 -5.10
CA VAL A 279 1.56 -1.54 -5.23
C VAL A 279 0.57 -1.22 -4.09
N SER A 280 1.07 -1.14 -2.86
CA SER A 280 0.24 -0.75 -1.71
C SER A 280 -0.27 0.69 -1.84
N GLY A 281 0.57 1.63 -2.27
CA GLY A 281 0.18 3.01 -2.54
C GLY A 281 -0.84 3.13 -3.68
N ALA A 282 -0.64 2.38 -4.77
CA ALA A 282 -1.59 2.30 -5.89
C ALA A 282 -2.95 1.78 -5.43
N SER A 283 -2.97 0.73 -4.59
CA SER A 283 -4.21 0.19 -4.03
C SER A 283 -4.98 1.23 -3.21
N LEU A 284 -4.26 2.07 -2.44
CA LEU A 284 -4.86 3.18 -1.71
C LEU A 284 -5.40 4.27 -2.65
N ILE A 285 -4.60 4.74 -3.60
CA ILE A 285 -4.95 5.85 -4.51
C ILE A 285 -6.14 5.46 -5.41
N PHE A 286 -6.11 4.28 -6.01
CA PHE A 286 -7.15 3.83 -6.95
C PHE A 286 -8.37 3.21 -6.26
N SER A 287 -8.39 3.21 -4.92
CA SER A 287 -9.61 2.91 -4.17
C SER A 287 -10.63 4.06 -4.22
N ASP A 288 -10.15 5.29 -4.45
CA ASP A 288 -10.99 6.48 -4.56
C ASP A 288 -11.68 6.60 -5.94
N PRO A 289 -12.77 7.38 -6.06
CA PRO A 289 -13.41 7.67 -7.34
C PRO A 289 -12.45 8.29 -8.38
N LYS A 290 -12.64 7.95 -9.67
CA LYS A 290 -11.80 8.41 -10.80
C LYS A 290 -11.42 9.89 -10.75
N GLY A 291 -12.39 10.76 -10.50
CA GLY A 291 -12.14 12.20 -10.46
C GLY A 291 -11.12 12.64 -9.39
N GLN A 292 -11.05 11.94 -8.26
CA GLN A 292 -10.17 12.32 -7.15
C GLN A 292 -8.72 11.89 -7.41
N TRP A 293 -8.49 10.64 -7.80
CA TRP A 293 -7.12 10.19 -8.07
C TRP A 293 -6.54 10.81 -9.35
N VAL A 294 -7.36 11.16 -10.35
CA VAL A 294 -6.89 11.90 -11.52
C VAL A 294 -6.32 13.26 -11.11
N GLN A 295 -7.00 14.00 -10.23
CA GLN A 295 -6.49 15.28 -9.71
C GLN A 295 -5.17 15.11 -8.95
N ILE A 296 -4.98 14.00 -8.22
CA ILE A 296 -3.71 13.70 -7.54
C ILE A 296 -2.61 13.53 -8.59
N LEU A 297 -2.84 12.74 -9.63
CA LEU A 297 -1.86 12.50 -10.69
C LEU A 297 -1.55 13.76 -11.50
N GLU A 298 -2.54 14.59 -11.81
CA GLU A 298 -2.33 15.88 -12.48
C GLU A 298 -1.42 16.80 -11.66
N ARG A 299 -1.62 16.85 -10.33
CA ARG A 299 -0.74 17.64 -9.43
C ARG A 299 0.69 17.10 -9.37
N LEU A 300 0.87 15.79 -9.45
CA LEU A 300 2.19 15.16 -9.52
C LEU A 300 2.88 15.48 -10.87
N ASN A 301 2.12 15.49 -11.97
CA ASN A 301 2.63 15.80 -13.30
C ASN A 301 3.02 17.27 -13.48
N VAL A 302 2.34 18.23 -12.83
CA VAL A 302 2.72 19.66 -12.90
C VAL A 302 4.06 19.95 -12.22
N SER A 303 4.51 19.08 -11.30
CA SER A 303 5.83 19.15 -10.67
C SER A 303 6.94 18.48 -11.50
N ALA A 304 6.61 17.88 -12.65
CA ALA A 304 7.53 17.11 -13.48
C ALA A 304 8.24 17.99 -14.53
N GLU A 305 9.19 18.82 -14.08
CA GLU A 305 10.20 19.38 -14.99
C GLU A 305 11.25 18.32 -15.43
N ASN A 306 11.21 17.12 -14.84
CA ASN A 306 12.16 16.02 -15.08
C ASN A 306 11.48 14.74 -15.61
N ASP A 307 12.13 14.08 -16.58
CA ASP A 307 11.72 12.80 -17.20
C ASP A 307 11.52 11.64 -16.20
N ASP A 308 12.16 11.70 -15.03
CA ASP A 308 12.08 10.65 -14.00
C ASP A 308 10.70 10.59 -13.33
N ASN A 309 10.04 11.74 -13.11
CA ASN A 309 8.73 11.80 -12.46
C ASN A 309 7.61 11.21 -13.35
N LEU A 310 7.78 11.33 -14.67
CA LEU A 310 6.88 10.75 -15.66
C LEU A 310 6.95 9.22 -15.62
N PHE A 311 8.15 8.66 -15.50
CA PHE A 311 8.36 7.22 -15.40
C PHE A 311 7.69 6.62 -14.16
N GLU A 312 7.85 7.25 -13.00
CA GLU A 312 7.23 6.79 -11.75
C GLU A 312 5.70 6.84 -11.81
N THR A 313 5.15 7.84 -12.49
CA THR A 313 3.70 7.95 -12.70
C THR A 313 3.16 6.82 -13.57
N ILE A 314 3.88 6.46 -14.64
CA ILE A 314 3.53 5.34 -15.51
C ILE A 314 3.62 4.01 -14.75
N GLU A 315 4.70 3.81 -13.98
CA GLU A 315 4.87 2.63 -13.13
C GLU A 315 3.71 2.50 -12.14
N LEU A 316 3.36 3.58 -11.44
CA LEU A 316 2.26 3.61 -10.48
C LEU A 316 0.91 3.24 -11.13
N LEU A 317 0.62 3.79 -12.32
CA LEU A 317 -0.60 3.48 -13.08
C LEU A 317 -0.66 2.00 -13.48
N LEU A 318 0.45 1.44 -13.98
CA LEU A 318 0.51 0.03 -14.38
C LEU A 318 0.36 -0.91 -13.17
N LEU A 319 1.01 -0.58 -12.05
CA LEU A 319 0.85 -1.31 -10.79
C LEU A 319 -0.59 -1.20 -10.25
N GLY A 320 -1.25 -0.07 -10.49
CA GLY A 320 -2.67 0.14 -10.23
C GLY A 320 -3.61 -0.83 -10.95
N CYS A 321 -3.27 -1.23 -12.17
CA CYS A 321 -4.04 -2.21 -12.94
C CYS A 321 -3.95 -3.65 -12.39
N ILE A 322 -3.06 -3.92 -11.44
CA ILE A 322 -2.75 -5.28 -10.99
C ILE A 322 -2.78 -5.45 -9.46
N THR A 323 -3.20 -4.44 -8.71
CA THR A 323 -3.18 -4.47 -7.22
C THR A 323 -3.91 -5.69 -6.67
N ASP A 324 -5.08 -5.99 -7.22
CA ASP A 324 -5.95 -7.07 -6.74
C ASP A 324 -5.44 -8.46 -7.15
N LYS A 325 -4.55 -8.51 -8.15
CA LYS A 325 -3.99 -9.75 -8.71
C LYS A 325 -2.56 -10.00 -8.25
N TRP A 326 -1.96 -9.08 -7.51
CA TRP A 326 -0.53 -9.08 -7.19
C TRP A 326 -0.03 -10.42 -6.61
N SER A 327 -0.66 -10.93 -5.56
CA SER A 327 -0.28 -12.21 -4.94
C SER A 327 -0.42 -13.38 -5.93
N SER A 328 -1.55 -13.44 -6.65
CA SER A 328 -1.79 -14.50 -7.65
C SER A 328 -0.79 -14.49 -8.82
N LEU A 329 -0.24 -13.31 -9.14
CA LEU A 329 0.79 -13.16 -10.17
C LEU A 329 2.15 -13.67 -9.68
N ILE A 330 2.50 -13.39 -8.42
CA ILE A 330 3.71 -13.93 -7.79
C ILE A 330 3.63 -15.45 -7.73
N ASP A 331 2.51 -16.02 -7.26
CA ASP A 331 2.31 -17.47 -7.19
C ASP A 331 2.39 -18.14 -8.57
N HIS A 332 1.83 -17.49 -9.59
CA HIS A 332 1.91 -17.96 -10.98
C HIS A 332 3.34 -17.98 -11.51
N LEU A 333 4.12 -16.92 -11.27
CA LEU A 333 5.52 -16.88 -11.68
C LEU A 333 6.38 -17.89 -10.92
N MET A 334 6.16 -18.03 -9.62
CA MET A 334 6.86 -19.03 -8.78
C MET A 334 6.57 -20.46 -9.23
N SER A 335 5.34 -20.73 -9.68
CA SER A 335 4.90 -22.06 -10.15
C SER A 335 5.15 -22.30 -11.64
N SER A 336 5.74 -21.35 -12.37
CA SER A 336 6.09 -21.53 -13.77
C SER A 336 7.27 -22.51 -13.91
N SER A 337 7.03 -23.60 -14.63
CA SER A 337 8.04 -24.62 -14.96
C SER A 337 8.73 -24.26 -16.28
N CYS A 338 10.01 -24.61 -16.42
CA CYS A 338 10.69 -24.47 -17.70
C CYS A 338 10.06 -25.42 -18.73
N GLU A 339 9.50 -24.85 -19.80
CA GLU A 339 9.02 -25.61 -20.95
C GLU A 339 10.13 -25.63 -22.01
N SER A 340 10.38 -26.77 -22.65
CA SER A 340 11.37 -26.90 -23.71
C SER A 340 10.86 -26.28 -25.03
N LEU A 341 10.75 -24.95 -25.07
CA LEU A 341 10.25 -24.17 -26.20
C LEU A 341 11.36 -23.38 -26.87
N THR A 342 11.28 -23.21 -28.18
CA THR A 342 12.16 -22.30 -28.94
C THR A 342 11.67 -20.86 -28.82
N MET A 343 12.55 -19.88 -29.04
CA MET A 343 12.16 -18.46 -29.04
C MET A 343 11.21 -18.15 -30.18
N SER A 344 11.39 -18.78 -31.35
CA SER A 344 10.42 -18.69 -32.44
C SER A 344 9.02 -19.14 -32.05
N LYS A 345 8.89 -20.22 -31.27
CA LYS A 345 7.59 -20.71 -30.81
C LYS A 345 6.95 -19.75 -29.79
N LEU A 346 7.72 -19.28 -28.80
CA LEU A 346 7.25 -18.26 -27.85
C LEU A 346 6.75 -17.01 -28.58
N TYR A 347 7.53 -16.52 -29.55
CA TYR A 347 7.15 -15.37 -30.37
C TYR A 347 5.89 -15.64 -31.19
N HIS A 348 5.78 -16.82 -31.83
CA HIS A 348 4.63 -17.18 -32.64
C HIS A 348 3.34 -17.19 -31.82
N ASP A 349 3.38 -17.82 -30.63
CA ASP A 349 2.24 -17.91 -29.73
C ASP A 349 1.82 -16.53 -29.20
N VAL A 350 2.79 -15.68 -28.86
CA VAL A 350 2.53 -14.28 -28.46
C VAL A 350 1.97 -13.45 -29.62
N HIS A 351 2.48 -13.62 -30.84
CA HIS A 351 1.98 -12.90 -32.01
C HIS A 351 0.54 -13.31 -32.35
N ASN A 352 0.18 -14.59 -32.14
CA ASN A 352 -1.18 -15.09 -32.36
C ASN A 352 -2.23 -14.42 -31.44
N LEU A 353 -1.82 -13.83 -30.31
CA LEU A 353 -2.70 -13.02 -29.45
C LEU A 353 -3.23 -11.78 -30.20
N SER A 354 -2.43 -11.15 -31.07
CA SER A 354 -2.83 -9.96 -31.83
C SER A 354 -3.83 -10.24 -32.95
N LEU A 355 -3.80 -11.45 -33.50
CA LEU A 355 -4.60 -11.88 -34.65
C LEU A 355 -6.02 -12.32 -34.24
N GLY A 356 -6.36 -12.24 -32.96
CA GLY A 356 -7.69 -12.60 -32.45
C GLY A 356 -8.06 -14.09 -32.58
N ARG A 357 -7.13 -14.96 -33.02
CA ARG A 357 -7.39 -16.40 -33.17
C ARG A 357 -7.48 -17.14 -31.83
N SER A 358 -7.09 -16.49 -30.72
CA SER A 358 -7.21 -16.99 -29.34
C SER A 358 -8.28 -16.26 -28.52
N HIS A 359 -9.19 -15.52 -29.16
CA HIS A 359 -10.19 -14.68 -28.48
C HIS A 359 -11.06 -15.45 -27.48
N GLU A 360 -11.26 -16.75 -27.66
CA GLU A 360 -12.11 -17.57 -26.79
C GLU A 360 -11.40 -18.12 -25.53
N LEU A 361 -10.06 -18.13 -25.47
CA LEU A 361 -9.29 -18.83 -24.42
C LEU A 361 -8.58 -17.92 -23.40
N CYS A 362 -8.39 -16.63 -23.73
CA CYS A 362 -7.59 -15.70 -22.93
C CYS A 362 -8.39 -14.49 -22.38
N CYS A 363 -9.55 -14.20 -22.98
CA CYS A 363 -10.27 -12.95 -22.77
C CYS A 363 -11.35 -13.07 -21.68
N ASN A 364 -10.95 -13.05 -20.41
CA ASN A 364 -11.86 -12.73 -19.31
C ASN A 364 -12.18 -11.21 -19.30
N VAL A 365 -12.72 -10.68 -20.40
CA VAL A 365 -13.18 -9.28 -20.52
C VAL A 365 -14.22 -8.96 -19.43
N GLY A 366 -14.96 -9.97 -18.96
CA GLY A 366 -15.95 -9.85 -17.89
C GLY A 366 -15.41 -9.92 -16.45
N LEU A 367 -14.12 -10.21 -16.24
CA LEU A 367 -13.53 -10.34 -14.89
C LEU A 367 -12.73 -9.10 -14.45
N MET A 368 -12.58 -8.10 -15.33
CA MET A 368 -11.90 -6.85 -14.97
C MET A 368 -12.84 -6.02 -14.08
N ASN A 369 -12.36 -5.65 -12.89
CA ASN A 369 -13.13 -4.79 -12.02
C ASN A 369 -13.26 -3.39 -12.67
N SER A 370 -14.27 -2.61 -12.28
CA SER A 370 -14.50 -1.27 -12.84
C SER A 370 -13.35 -0.28 -12.57
N LYS A 371 -12.55 -0.53 -11.52
CA LYS A 371 -11.41 0.30 -11.11
C LYS A 371 -10.23 0.14 -12.07
N GLU A 372 -9.76 -1.09 -12.27
CA GLU A 372 -8.73 -1.50 -13.22
C GLU A 372 -9.05 -0.95 -14.60
N LYS A 373 -10.30 -1.09 -15.06
CA LYS A 373 -10.73 -0.53 -16.35
C LYS A 373 -10.56 0.99 -16.39
N SER A 374 -10.97 1.69 -15.34
CA SER A 374 -10.87 3.15 -15.29
C SER A 374 -9.42 3.67 -15.31
N VAL A 375 -8.49 2.94 -14.68
CA VAL A 375 -7.06 3.22 -14.69
C VAL A 375 -6.47 2.93 -16.07
N LEU A 376 -6.86 1.80 -16.68
CA LEU A 376 -6.40 1.42 -18.01
C LEU A 376 -6.87 2.41 -19.09
N ASP A 377 -8.14 2.86 -19.04
CA ASP A 377 -8.67 3.86 -19.95
C ASP A 377 -7.89 5.19 -19.85
N TYR A 378 -7.48 5.58 -18.63
CA TYR A 378 -6.64 6.76 -18.41
C TYR A 378 -5.23 6.55 -18.97
N LEU A 379 -4.65 5.38 -18.71
CA LEU A 379 -3.32 5.00 -19.17
C LEU A 379 -3.23 4.94 -20.71
N GLU A 380 -4.29 4.50 -21.39
CA GLU A 380 -4.38 4.50 -22.86
C GLU A 380 -4.24 5.91 -23.44
N VAL A 381 -4.91 6.89 -22.85
CA VAL A 381 -4.80 8.30 -23.25
C VAL A 381 -3.41 8.83 -22.90
N PHE A 382 -2.92 8.53 -21.70
CA PHE A 382 -1.65 9.04 -21.17
C PHE A 382 -0.43 8.55 -21.98
N LEU A 383 -0.42 7.28 -22.40
CA LEU A 383 0.68 6.67 -23.14
C LEU A 383 0.57 6.77 -24.66
N SER A 384 -0.52 7.34 -25.20
CA SER A 384 -0.79 7.43 -26.64
C SER A 384 0.36 8.00 -27.48
N SER A 385 1.17 8.91 -26.91
CA SER A 385 2.35 9.50 -27.56
C SER A 385 3.71 9.03 -26.99
N GLN A 386 3.70 8.16 -25.97
CA GLN A 386 4.89 7.87 -25.14
C GLN A 386 5.10 6.38 -24.83
N LEU A 387 4.65 5.47 -25.71
CA LEU A 387 4.84 4.01 -25.56
C LEU A 387 6.31 3.57 -25.34
N ASN A 388 7.28 4.42 -25.70
CA ASN A 388 8.69 4.17 -25.47
C ASN A 388 9.04 4.08 -23.97
N GLN A 389 8.29 4.74 -23.08
CA GLN A 389 8.55 4.69 -21.65
C GLN A 389 8.33 3.30 -21.04
N LEU A 390 7.46 2.47 -21.64
CA LEU A 390 7.25 1.07 -21.22
C LEU A 390 8.52 0.21 -21.33
N TRP A 391 9.49 0.63 -22.14
CA TRP A 391 10.77 -0.04 -22.30
C TRP A 391 11.75 0.26 -21.17
N LYS A 392 11.55 1.34 -20.42
CA LYS A 392 12.35 1.62 -19.22
C LYS A 392 11.90 0.78 -18.02
N LEU A 393 10.67 0.26 -18.05
CA LEU A 393 10.08 -0.53 -16.98
C LEU A 393 10.48 -2.01 -17.08
N SER A 394 10.41 -2.69 -15.94
CA SER A 394 10.62 -4.14 -15.87
C SER A 394 9.67 -4.87 -16.84
N PRO A 395 10.16 -5.84 -17.65
CA PRO A 395 9.36 -6.57 -18.63
C PRO A 395 8.04 -7.14 -18.10
N ILE A 396 8.05 -7.65 -16.87
CA ILE A 396 6.86 -8.22 -16.25
C ILE A 396 5.73 -7.20 -16.08
N VAL A 397 6.02 -5.94 -15.76
CA VAL A 397 5.01 -4.91 -15.46
C VAL A 397 4.10 -4.69 -16.65
N ALA A 398 4.68 -4.47 -17.83
CA ALA A 398 3.91 -4.30 -19.06
C ALA A 398 3.13 -5.58 -19.42
N ALA A 399 3.72 -6.76 -19.20
CA ALA A 399 3.05 -8.03 -19.49
C ALA A 399 1.82 -8.26 -18.59
N VAL A 400 1.90 -7.94 -17.29
CA VAL A 400 0.80 -8.18 -16.35
C VAL A 400 -0.28 -7.10 -16.36
N ALA A 401 0.11 -5.85 -16.63
CA ALA A 401 -0.80 -4.71 -16.54
C ALA A 401 -1.58 -4.45 -17.84
N LEU A 402 -1.10 -4.94 -18.98
CA LEU A 402 -1.73 -4.73 -20.29
C LEU A 402 -2.54 -5.96 -20.71
N PRO A 403 -3.87 -5.92 -20.68
CA PRO A 403 -4.72 -7.01 -21.16
C PRO A 403 -4.58 -7.17 -22.67
N CYS A 404 -4.60 -8.42 -23.15
CA CYS A 404 -4.43 -8.75 -24.57
C CYS A 404 -5.45 -8.09 -25.52
N TRP A 405 -6.64 -7.74 -25.02
CA TRP A 405 -7.69 -7.06 -25.79
C TRP A 405 -7.53 -5.53 -25.87
N SER A 406 -6.72 -4.92 -25.01
CA SER A 406 -6.55 -3.46 -24.95
C SER A 406 -5.84 -2.90 -26.18
N GLN A 407 -6.15 -1.66 -26.55
CA GLN A 407 -5.48 -1.02 -27.69
C GLN A 407 -4.02 -0.70 -27.36
N LEU A 408 -3.74 -0.42 -26.07
CA LEU A 408 -2.39 -0.24 -25.56
C LEU A 408 -1.53 -1.50 -25.73
N PHE A 409 -2.07 -2.68 -25.42
CA PHE A 409 -1.37 -3.95 -25.63
C PHE A 409 -1.04 -4.19 -27.10
N LYS A 410 -1.99 -3.97 -28.01
CA LYS A 410 -1.76 -4.12 -29.46
C LYS A 410 -0.63 -3.21 -29.95
N SER A 411 -0.62 -1.97 -29.48
CA SER A 411 0.40 -0.98 -29.83
C SER A 411 1.78 -1.37 -29.26
N TYR A 412 1.83 -1.83 -28.01
CA TYR A 412 3.04 -2.34 -27.37
C TYR A 412 3.59 -3.59 -28.10
N LEU A 413 2.73 -4.54 -28.46
CA LEU A 413 3.10 -5.76 -29.17
C LEU A 413 3.59 -5.47 -30.59
N SER A 414 2.97 -4.54 -31.32
CA SER A 414 3.46 -4.08 -32.62
C SER A 414 4.88 -3.50 -32.52
N LYS A 415 5.14 -2.71 -31.48
CA LYS A 415 6.49 -2.19 -31.22
C LYS A 415 7.48 -3.30 -30.86
N LEU A 416 7.09 -4.26 -30.01
CA LEU A 416 7.90 -5.44 -29.67
C LEU A 416 8.24 -6.26 -30.92
N GLN A 417 7.29 -6.42 -31.84
CA GLN A 417 7.50 -7.09 -33.13
C GLN A 417 8.51 -6.35 -34.01
N SER A 418 8.44 -5.02 -34.09
CA SER A 418 9.45 -4.24 -34.84
C SER A 418 10.86 -4.44 -34.28
N GLN A 419 11.01 -4.51 -32.95
CA GLN A 419 12.29 -4.75 -32.28
C GLN A 419 12.80 -6.17 -32.52
N PHE A 420 11.92 -7.17 -32.50
CA PHE A 420 12.28 -8.58 -32.75
C PHE A 420 12.67 -8.85 -34.20
N ARG A 421 12.02 -8.20 -35.17
CA ARG A 421 12.35 -8.34 -36.61
C ARG A 421 13.57 -7.50 -37.01
N GLY A 422 13.96 -6.54 -36.17
CA GLY A 422 15.05 -5.60 -36.44
C GLY A 422 14.69 -4.54 -37.49
N ASP A 423 13.40 -4.35 -37.75
CA ASP A 423 12.87 -3.31 -38.64
C ASP A 423 13.16 -1.93 -38.03
N SER A 424 13.64 -1.01 -38.87
CA SER A 424 14.17 0.30 -38.49
C SER A 424 13.20 1.14 -37.66
N SER A 425 13.29 1.04 -36.33
CA SER A 425 12.88 2.10 -35.43
C SER A 425 14.13 2.84 -34.96
N THR A 426 14.03 4.15 -34.80
CA THR A 426 15.12 5.07 -34.47
C THR A 426 15.82 4.79 -33.13
N ILE A 427 15.35 3.81 -32.34
CA ILE A 427 15.90 3.39 -31.07
C ILE A 427 15.83 1.84 -31.01
N ARG A 428 16.96 1.15 -31.26
CA ARG A 428 17.08 -0.29 -30.97
C ARG A 428 17.26 -0.49 -29.47
N CYS A 429 16.49 -1.40 -28.89
CA CYS A 429 16.59 -1.77 -27.47
C CYS A 429 17.52 -2.97 -27.22
N CYS A 430 18.03 -3.61 -28.28
CA CYS A 430 19.03 -4.68 -28.18
C CYS A 430 20.02 -4.66 -29.36
N SER A 431 21.21 -5.21 -29.13
CA SER A 431 22.28 -5.33 -30.14
C SER A 431 22.15 -6.56 -31.05
N CYS A 432 21.17 -7.44 -30.82
CA CYS A 432 20.93 -8.64 -31.63
C CYS A 432 20.70 -8.30 -33.11
N SER A 433 21.23 -9.13 -34.01
CA SER A 433 21.06 -8.94 -35.46
C SER A 433 19.67 -9.34 -35.95
N THR A 434 19.32 -8.85 -37.15
CA THR A 434 18.06 -9.15 -37.84
C THR A 434 17.97 -10.66 -38.13
N ASP A 435 16.88 -11.29 -37.67
CA ASP A 435 16.30 -12.58 -38.11
C ASP A 435 15.95 -13.56 -36.97
N GLY A 436 15.58 -13.09 -35.77
CA GLY A 436 14.99 -13.91 -34.68
C GLY A 436 15.93 -14.91 -33.98
N LYS A 437 17.00 -15.35 -34.65
CA LYS A 437 17.88 -16.47 -34.27
C LYS A 437 18.91 -16.12 -33.19
N GLU A 438 19.14 -14.84 -32.92
CA GLU A 438 20.11 -14.37 -31.91
C GLU A 438 19.46 -13.84 -30.62
N HIS A 439 18.13 -13.74 -30.55
CA HIS A 439 17.43 -13.27 -29.36
C HIS A 439 17.35 -14.37 -28.29
N ARG A 440 18.49 -14.73 -27.71
CA ARG A 440 18.56 -15.76 -26.65
C ARG A 440 18.50 -15.19 -25.24
N GLU A 441 19.29 -14.16 -24.95
CA GLU A 441 19.41 -13.55 -23.62
C GLU A 441 19.34 -12.02 -23.71
N CYS A 442 18.30 -11.50 -24.37
CA CYS A 442 18.10 -10.06 -24.50
C CYS A 442 16.76 -9.62 -23.92
N GLU A 443 16.63 -8.32 -23.64
CA GLU A 443 15.41 -7.73 -23.06
C GLU A 443 14.17 -7.97 -23.93
N VAL A 444 14.32 -8.01 -25.26
CA VAL A 444 13.22 -8.33 -26.19
C VAL A 444 12.73 -9.77 -25.99
N ALA A 445 13.65 -10.73 -25.82
CA ALA A 445 13.32 -12.12 -25.53
C ALA A 445 12.63 -12.27 -24.17
N GLU A 446 13.15 -11.59 -23.15
CA GLU A 446 12.55 -11.55 -21.81
C GLU A 446 11.11 -11.00 -21.84
N ARG A 447 10.87 -9.90 -22.60
CA ARG A 447 9.51 -9.32 -22.77
C ARG A 447 8.55 -10.29 -23.48
N ILE A 448 9.00 -10.99 -24.52
CA ILE A 448 8.19 -12.02 -25.20
C ILE A 448 7.86 -13.14 -24.21
N TRP A 449 8.85 -13.61 -23.45
CA TRP A 449 8.67 -14.64 -22.43
C TRP A 449 7.66 -14.21 -21.35
N CYS A 450 7.75 -12.98 -20.83
CA CYS A 450 6.78 -12.48 -19.85
C CYS A 450 5.35 -12.48 -20.42
N ILE A 451 5.16 -12.03 -21.66
CA ILE A 451 3.82 -12.04 -22.29
C ILE A 451 3.32 -13.47 -22.46
N TYR A 452 4.17 -14.41 -22.89
CA TYR A 452 3.81 -15.82 -23.02
C TYR A 452 3.34 -16.39 -21.68
N ILE A 453 4.11 -16.23 -20.60
CA ILE A 453 3.76 -16.80 -19.29
C ILE A 453 2.44 -16.25 -18.76
N ILE A 454 2.17 -14.96 -18.98
CA ILE A 454 0.99 -14.29 -18.44
C ILE A 454 -0.26 -14.56 -19.28
N HIS A 455 -0.16 -14.49 -20.61
CA HIS A 455 -1.33 -14.51 -21.50
C HIS A 455 -1.55 -15.87 -22.19
N VAL A 456 -0.50 -16.67 -22.40
CA VAL A 456 -0.60 -17.97 -23.09
C VAL A 456 -0.52 -19.12 -22.09
N GLY A 457 0.51 -19.13 -21.25
CA GLY A 457 0.75 -20.19 -20.25
C GLY A 457 -0.37 -20.34 -19.21
N ARG A 458 -1.11 -19.26 -18.91
CA ARG A 458 -2.30 -19.32 -18.03
C ARG A 458 -3.47 -20.10 -18.65
N SER A 459 -3.72 -19.93 -19.95
CA SER A 459 -4.84 -20.59 -20.64
C SER A 459 -4.67 -22.11 -20.75
N HIS A 460 -3.42 -22.61 -20.84
CA HIS A 460 -3.14 -24.04 -20.90
C HIS A 460 -3.37 -24.78 -19.56
N ARG A 461 -3.27 -24.08 -18.41
CA ARG A 461 -3.51 -24.67 -17.08
C ARG A 461 -4.99 -24.67 -16.68
N THR A 462 -5.79 -23.71 -17.12
CA THR A 462 -7.25 -23.68 -16.85
C THR A 462 -8.03 -24.70 -17.68
N CYS A 463 -7.52 -25.14 -18.83
CA CYS A 463 -8.16 -26.21 -19.61
C CYS A 463 -7.90 -27.62 -19.06
N SER A 464 -6.80 -27.84 -18.34
CA SER A 464 -6.43 -29.17 -17.82
C SER A 464 -7.11 -29.53 -16.50
N THR A 465 -7.71 -28.56 -15.78
CA THR A 465 -8.46 -28.81 -14.55
C THR A 465 -9.94 -29.14 -14.75
N ASN A 466 -10.47 -29.03 -15.98
CA ASN A 466 -11.87 -29.36 -16.31
C ASN A 466 -12.03 -30.74 -16.99
N SER A 467 -10.99 -31.57 -16.95
CA SER A 467 -11.01 -32.91 -17.54
C SER A 467 -10.49 -33.95 -16.53
N ILE A 468 -11.23 -34.13 -15.43
CA ILE A 468 -11.34 -35.41 -14.70
C ILE A 468 -12.81 -35.57 -14.29
#